data_AF-A0AA39IZX4-F1
#
_entry.id   AF-A0AA39IZX4-F1
#
_cell.length_a   1.000
_cell.length_b   1.000
_cell.length_c   1.000
_cell.angle_alpha   90.00
_cell.angle_beta   90.00
_cell.angle_gamma   90.00
#
_symmetry.space_group_name_H-M   'P 1'
#
loop_
_entity.id
_entity.type
_entity.pdbx_description
1 polymer ?
#
loop_
_entity_poly.entity_id
_entity_poly.type
_entity_poly.pdbx_seq_one_letter_code
_entity_poly.pdbx_strand_id
1 'polypeptide(L)'
;MDPAIVSAFQSAPRAYLGDMITLPRDYRMPDLSLVRSQAAEVIQLARAPIPQRGETIDSLPPGLWYRYKLPRLFEFSYFCSVDDIPEDILPQCIWSLEWWIRGLLEGSDEQLKPFTKCVERRCGKDTPIPAKKGRYYMLKICRSKIAEYLLHPQINLPLEALYHVRCSMETVKEHGGESDIFHTSPGLYISHAICLARARIDDVEAKTALSRIIQDITFDAGSGTIAHHVHAKVYLARVLRRLGEDDEAQKLEAWLVRWFKKYPHKFKNDILVGMFTTDIGPTVDPVFTGLGGFKWLDHRKATLKTVMRHARYCQNCGAREPQVKLLKCLQCHHTLYCSKECQKMNWRYHKKYCKDAAEQTKKIAEFEKISASAAQQYRDWMDIRDNIMPGMIECFAHALGLARDESRGRTHIVLQEVEYVPSMKSRLDRFRTTRVGVFKQEDAWKDVGSILRLDPGEAKMHIRDMLEAFDQRPMQEQIGSQTLIPIFNLVFSAKRSDGQAYLRMGMISRKELVLMQRRTDWRRDINVEGEPPTQFKLRGGKNPDAEFIF
;
A
#
# COMPACT_ATOMS: atom_id res chain seq x y z
N MET A 1 14.45 -17.61 14.18
CA MET A 1 13.24 -17.03 14.80
C MET A 1 12.49 -18.15 15.48
N ASP A 2 12.02 -17.94 16.72
CA ASP A 2 11.18 -18.90 17.42
C ASP A 2 9.80 -18.99 16.72
N PRO A 3 9.40 -20.17 16.19
CA PRO A 3 8.10 -20.35 15.51
C PRO A 3 6.90 -19.98 16.39
N ALA A 4 7.06 -20.03 17.72
CA ALA A 4 5.99 -19.71 18.66
C ALA A 4 5.64 -18.20 18.69
N ILE A 5 6.56 -17.31 18.29
CA ILE A 5 6.32 -15.85 18.27
C ILE A 5 5.62 -15.43 16.96
N VAL A 6 5.74 -16.22 15.89
CA VAL A 6 5.03 -15.99 14.61
C VAL A 6 3.54 -16.34 14.72
N SER A 7 3.15 -17.18 15.69
CA SER A 7 1.78 -17.66 15.85
C SER A 7 0.82 -16.69 16.56
N ALA A 8 1.30 -15.62 17.19
CA ALA A 8 0.47 -14.83 18.11
C ALA A 8 -0.37 -13.71 17.45
N PHE A 9 -0.19 -13.41 16.17
CA PHE A 9 -0.96 -12.37 15.47
C PHE A 9 -1.19 -12.68 13.98
N GLN A 10 -1.62 -13.89 13.62
CA GLN A 10 -2.21 -14.08 12.29
C GLN A 10 -3.57 -13.36 12.27
N SER A 11 -3.55 -12.10 11.81
CA SER A 11 -4.76 -11.36 11.50
C SER A 11 -5.63 -12.19 10.56
N ALA A 12 -6.95 -12.19 10.78
CA ALA A 12 -7.90 -12.89 9.91
C ALA A 12 -7.65 -12.53 8.42
N PRO A 13 -7.68 -13.50 7.49
CA PRO A 13 -7.42 -13.24 6.08
C PRO A 13 -8.33 -12.15 5.51
N ARG A 14 -7.76 -11.23 4.73
CA ARG A 14 -8.48 -10.09 4.15
C ARG A 14 -9.04 -10.47 2.78
N ALA A 15 -10.22 -9.94 2.44
CA ALA A 15 -10.80 -10.09 1.13
C ALA A 15 -10.32 -8.95 0.20
N TYR A 16 -9.71 -9.28 -0.95
CA TYR A 16 -9.22 -8.31 -1.93
C TYR A 16 -9.18 -8.89 -3.36
N LEU A 17 -9.84 -8.17 -4.29
CA LEU A 17 -9.94 -8.49 -5.72
C LEU A 17 -9.24 -7.46 -6.63
N GLY A 18 -8.33 -6.66 -6.08
CA GLY A 18 -7.70 -5.57 -6.82
C GLY A 18 -8.54 -4.29 -6.87
N ASP A 19 -8.03 -3.28 -7.57
CA ASP A 19 -8.61 -1.92 -7.58
C ASP A 19 -9.87 -1.78 -8.46
N MET A 20 -10.22 -2.82 -9.22
CA MET A 20 -11.34 -2.78 -10.18
C MET A 20 -12.69 -3.18 -9.57
N ILE A 21 -12.69 -3.94 -8.46
CA ILE A 21 -13.90 -4.53 -7.88
C ILE A 21 -13.99 -4.14 -6.39
N THR A 22 -15.17 -3.69 -5.97
CA THR A 22 -15.46 -3.43 -4.56
C THR A 22 -16.38 -4.52 -4.02
N LEU A 23 -15.96 -5.15 -2.93
CA LEU A 23 -16.76 -6.14 -2.23
C LEU A 23 -17.87 -5.45 -1.40
N PRO A 24 -19.01 -6.12 -1.16
CA PRO A 24 -20.01 -5.65 -0.22
C PRO A 24 -19.40 -5.36 1.16
N ARG A 25 -19.86 -4.29 1.85
CA ARG A 25 -19.33 -3.86 3.15
C ARG A 25 -19.48 -4.94 4.24
N ASP A 26 -20.46 -5.81 4.09
CA ASP A 26 -20.80 -6.90 4.99
C ASP A 26 -20.22 -8.26 4.55
N TYR A 27 -19.45 -8.29 3.46
CA TYR A 27 -18.80 -9.52 3.01
C TYR A 27 -17.86 -10.08 4.09
N ARG A 28 -17.95 -11.39 4.32
CA ARG A 28 -17.11 -12.12 5.26
C ARG A 28 -16.40 -13.25 4.54
N MET A 29 -15.09 -13.36 4.75
CA MET A 29 -14.32 -14.49 4.28
C MET A 29 -14.85 -15.81 4.87
N PRO A 30 -14.77 -16.92 4.12
CA PRO A 30 -15.04 -18.25 4.67
C PRO A 30 -14.23 -18.55 5.93
N ASP A 31 -14.81 -19.33 6.85
CA ASP A 31 -14.10 -19.81 8.03
C ASP A 31 -12.87 -20.65 7.61
N LEU A 32 -11.69 -20.26 8.08
CA LEU A 32 -10.43 -20.86 7.65
C LEU A 32 -10.32 -22.34 8.05
N SER A 33 -10.96 -22.77 9.14
CA SER A 33 -10.99 -24.19 9.53
C SER A 33 -11.75 -25.04 8.51
N LEU A 34 -12.88 -24.52 8.00
CA LEU A 34 -13.66 -25.18 6.96
C LEU A 34 -12.93 -25.17 5.61
N VAL A 35 -12.21 -24.08 5.30
CA VAL A 35 -11.35 -24.01 4.11
C VAL A 35 -10.27 -25.08 4.17
N ARG A 36 -9.57 -25.23 5.30
CA ARG A 36 -8.56 -26.27 5.52
C ARG A 36 -9.14 -27.68 5.39
N SER A 37 -10.35 -27.90 5.91
CA SER A 37 -11.06 -29.17 5.75
C SER A 37 -11.26 -29.52 4.27
N GLN A 38 -11.74 -28.56 3.46
CA GLN A 38 -11.91 -28.77 2.02
C GLN A 38 -10.59 -28.87 1.26
N ALA A 39 -9.55 -28.16 1.70
CA ALA A 39 -8.21 -28.28 1.13
C ALA A 39 -7.64 -29.69 1.31
N ALA A 40 -7.90 -30.36 2.44
CA ALA A 40 -7.46 -31.74 2.67
C ALA A 40 -8.07 -32.73 1.65
N GLU A 41 -9.30 -32.49 1.19
CA GLU A 41 -9.97 -33.33 0.18
C GLU A 41 -9.31 -33.23 -1.21
N VAL A 42 -8.63 -32.11 -1.52
CA VAL A 42 -7.98 -31.89 -2.81
C VAL A 42 -6.93 -32.96 -3.12
N ILE A 43 -6.22 -33.47 -2.12
CA ILE A 43 -5.18 -34.49 -2.33
C ILE A 43 -5.76 -35.75 -2.97
N GLN A 44 -6.95 -36.17 -2.54
CA GLN A 44 -7.64 -37.33 -3.11
C GLN A 44 -8.23 -37.00 -4.48
N LEU A 45 -8.86 -35.83 -4.62
CA LEU A 45 -9.49 -35.40 -5.86
C LEU A 45 -8.48 -35.18 -7.00
N ALA A 46 -7.30 -34.64 -6.69
CA ALA A 46 -6.23 -34.43 -7.65
C ALA A 46 -5.63 -35.74 -8.19
N ARG A 47 -5.83 -36.86 -7.48
CA ARG A 47 -5.41 -38.21 -7.90
C ARG A 47 -6.52 -39.00 -8.59
N ALA A 48 -7.77 -38.57 -8.43
CA ALA A 48 -8.92 -39.23 -9.03
C ALA A 48 -9.01 -38.90 -10.54
N PRO A 49 -9.61 -39.80 -11.36
CA PRO A 49 -9.93 -39.46 -12.74
C PRO A 49 -10.79 -38.20 -12.81
N ILE A 50 -10.49 -37.33 -13.78
CA ILE A 50 -11.28 -36.12 -14.02
C ILE A 50 -12.73 -36.54 -14.32
N PRO A 51 -13.75 -35.97 -13.64
CA PRO A 51 -15.15 -36.27 -13.93
C PRO A 51 -15.46 -36.09 -15.42
N GLN A 52 -16.06 -37.11 -16.05
CA GLN A 52 -16.42 -37.05 -17.47
C GLN A 52 -17.65 -36.15 -17.71
N ARG A 53 -17.71 -35.57 -18.90
CA ARG A 53 -18.81 -34.70 -19.36
C ARG A 53 -20.05 -35.55 -19.67
N GLY A 54 -21.20 -35.23 -19.06
CA GLY A 54 -22.52 -35.72 -19.51
C GLY A 54 -23.10 -34.84 -20.63
N GLU A 55 -24.17 -35.28 -21.30
CA GLU A 55 -24.81 -34.56 -22.42
C GLU A 55 -26.03 -33.71 -22.02
N THR A 56 -26.39 -33.67 -20.72
CA THR A 56 -27.55 -32.92 -20.21
C THR A 56 -27.16 -31.62 -19.50
N ILE A 57 -28.13 -30.74 -19.25
CA ILE A 57 -27.95 -29.51 -18.45
C ILE A 57 -27.34 -29.78 -17.04
N ASP A 58 -27.41 -31.03 -16.57
CA ASP A 58 -26.80 -31.51 -15.32
C ASP A 58 -25.30 -31.84 -15.41
N SER A 59 -24.67 -31.69 -16.59
CA SER A 59 -23.23 -31.89 -16.77
C SER A 59 -22.46 -30.58 -16.59
N LEU A 60 -22.12 -30.24 -15.36
CA LEU A 60 -21.20 -29.13 -15.10
C LEU A 60 -19.81 -29.46 -15.68
N PRO A 61 -19.14 -28.51 -16.37
CA PRO A 61 -17.71 -28.63 -16.66
C PRO A 61 -16.94 -28.99 -15.38
N PRO A 62 -15.87 -29.81 -15.46
CA PRO A 62 -15.19 -30.29 -14.27
C PRO A 62 -14.77 -29.18 -13.30
N GLY A 63 -14.34 -28.03 -13.82
CA GLY A 63 -14.04 -26.85 -13.00
C GLY A 63 -15.23 -26.31 -12.19
N LEU A 64 -16.43 -26.27 -12.77
CA LEU A 64 -17.65 -25.87 -12.07
C LEU A 64 -18.11 -26.95 -11.07
N TRP A 65 -17.91 -28.23 -11.40
CA TRP A 65 -18.18 -29.34 -10.49
C TRP A 65 -17.30 -29.28 -9.24
N TYR A 66 -15.99 -29.07 -9.39
CA TYR A 66 -15.09 -28.93 -8.23
C TYR A 66 -15.44 -27.72 -7.38
N ARG A 67 -15.84 -26.60 -7.98
CA ARG A 67 -16.32 -25.43 -7.22
C ARG A 67 -17.59 -25.74 -6.43
N TYR A 68 -18.52 -26.49 -7.01
CA TYR A 68 -19.73 -26.92 -6.30
C TYR A 68 -19.41 -27.85 -5.13
N LYS A 69 -18.44 -28.76 -5.31
CA LYS A 69 -17.99 -29.71 -4.29
C LYS A 69 -17.19 -29.04 -3.15
N LEU A 70 -16.33 -28.08 -3.47
CA LEU A 70 -15.43 -27.40 -2.53
C LEU A 70 -15.68 -25.87 -2.49
N PRO A 71 -16.91 -25.42 -2.14
CA PRO A 71 -17.30 -24.02 -2.30
C PRO A 71 -16.47 -23.07 -1.43
N ARG A 72 -16.06 -23.48 -0.23
CA ARG A 72 -15.31 -22.62 0.70
C ARG A 72 -13.88 -22.43 0.25
N LEU A 73 -13.23 -23.49 -0.26
CA LEU A 73 -11.89 -23.39 -0.83
C LEU A 73 -11.89 -22.47 -2.06
N PHE A 74 -12.79 -22.69 -3.02
CA PHE A 74 -12.86 -21.86 -4.23
C PHE A 74 -13.20 -20.39 -3.92
N GLU A 75 -14.12 -20.17 -2.98
CA GLU A 75 -14.45 -18.84 -2.48
C GLU A 75 -13.23 -18.18 -1.84
N PHE A 76 -12.57 -18.87 -0.91
CA PHE A 76 -11.38 -18.37 -0.22
C PHE A 76 -10.24 -18.05 -1.18
N SER A 77 -9.89 -18.96 -2.09
CA SER A 77 -8.79 -18.76 -3.05
C SER A 77 -9.02 -17.57 -3.98
N TYR A 78 -10.28 -17.31 -4.34
CA TYR A 78 -10.65 -16.21 -5.22
C TYR A 78 -10.69 -14.87 -4.48
N PHE A 79 -11.27 -14.80 -3.27
CA PHE A 79 -11.42 -13.54 -2.54
C PHE A 79 -10.26 -13.18 -1.62
N CYS A 80 -9.52 -14.15 -1.09
CA CYS A 80 -8.43 -13.89 -0.15
C CYS A 80 -7.33 -13.05 -0.79
N SER A 81 -6.82 -12.04 -0.09
CA SER A 81 -5.61 -11.33 -0.45
C SER A 81 -4.46 -12.32 -0.60
N VAL A 82 -3.61 -12.09 -1.59
CA VAL A 82 -2.45 -12.96 -1.86
C VAL A 82 -1.49 -13.03 -0.69
N ASP A 83 -1.35 -11.92 0.05
CA ASP A 83 -0.49 -11.78 1.23
C ASP A 83 -0.97 -12.60 2.44
N ASP A 84 -2.23 -13.04 2.44
CA ASP A 84 -2.87 -13.67 3.61
C ASP A 84 -3.14 -15.17 3.42
N ILE A 85 -2.73 -15.75 2.29
CA ILE A 85 -2.89 -17.19 2.05
C ILE A 85 -1.95 -17.96 2.99
N PRO A 86 -2.46 -18.88 3.81
CA PRO A 86 -1.61 -19.71 4.63
C PRO A 86 -0.77 -20.67 3.78
N GLU A 87 0.52 -20.78 4.10
CA GLU A 87 1.48 -21.63 3.39
C GLU A 87 1.05 -23.11 3.35
N ASP A 88 0.31 -23.58 4.37
CA ASP A 88 -0.16 -24.96 4.48
C ASP A 88 -1.23 -25.34 3.45
N ILE A 89 -1.96 -24.36 2.89
CA ILE A 89 -3.01 -24.59 1.88
C ILE A 89 -2.72 -23.92 0.54
N LEU A 90 -1.55 -23.28 0.38
CA LEU A 90 -1.17 -22.57 -0.85
C LEU A 90 -1.27 -23.44 -2.11
N PRO A 91 -0.77 -24.70 -2.16
CA PRO A 91 -0.92 -25.57 -3.33
C PRO A 91 -2.38 -25.85 -3.70
N GLN A 92 -3.26 -26.01 -2.71
CA GLN A 92 -4.69 -26.26 -2.90
C GLN A 92 -5.40 -25.01 -3.39
N CYS A 93 -4.97 -23.83 -2.95
CA CYS A 93 -5.45 -22.56 -3.49
C CYS A 93 -5.08 -22.42 -4.97
N ILE A 94 -3.84 -22.74 -5.36
CA ILE A 94 -3.41 -22.77 -6.78
C ILE A 94 -4.30 -23.71 -7.58
N TRP A 95 -4.42 -24.98 -7.13
CA TRP A 95 -5.26 -25.99 -7.79
C TRP A 95 -6.71 -25.52 -7.99
N SER A 96 -7.30 -24.91 -6.96
CA SER A 96 -8.69 -24.40 -7.05
C SER A 96 -8.82 -23.25 -8.06
N LEU A 97 -7.82 -22.36 -8.16
CA LEU A 97 -7.82 -21.28 -9.14
C LEU A 97 -7.63 -21.78 -10.56
N GLU A 98 -6.79 -22.80 -10.79
CA GLU A 98 -6.63 -23.42 -12.12
C GLU A 98 -7.94 -24.03 -12.61
N TRP A 99 -8.60 -24.81 -11.76
CA TRP A 99 -9.91 -25.38 -12.09
C TRP A 99 -10.98 -24.31 -12.24
N TRP A 100 -10.88 -23.22 -11.48
CA TRP A 100 -11.79 -22.10 -11.65
C TRP A 100 -11.60 -21.40 -13.00
N ILE A 101 -10.36 -21.19 -13.45
CA ILE A 101 -10.05 -20.66 -14.78
C ILE A 101 -10.66 -21.56 -15.86
N ARG A 102 -10.48 -22.89 -15.77
CA ARG A 102 -11.08 -23.85 -16.72
C ARG A 102 -12.61 -23.75 -16.73
N GLY A 103 -13.23 -23.71 -15.55
CA GLY A 103 -14.68 -23.53 -15.41
C GLY A 103 -15.21 -22.23 -16.02
N LEU A 104 -14.46 -21.13 -15.90
CA LEU A 104 -14.81 -19.83 -16.51
C LEU A 104 -14.66 -19.84 -18.04
N LEU A 105 -13.72 -20.61 -18.59
CA LEU A 105 -13.50 -20.75 -20.03
C LEU A 105 -14.54 -21.69 -20.67
N GLU A 106 -14.86 -22.80 -20.01
CA GLU A 106 -15.73 -23.86 -20.54
C GLU A 106 -17.22 -23.67 -20.24
N GLY A 107 -17.57 -22.97 -19.16
CA GLY A 107 -18.96 -22.80 -18.70
C GLY A 107 -19.80 -21.85 -19.56
N SER A 108 -21.09 -22.19 -19.73
CA SER A 108 -22.09 -21.29 -20.32
C SER A 108 -22.41 -20.12 -19.39
N ASP A 109 -22.99 -19.03 -19.93
CA ASP A 109 -23.41 -17.88 -19.10
C ASP A 109 -24.46 -18.28 -18.05
N GLU A 110 -25.36 -19.21 -18.39
CA GLU A 110 -26.37 -19.77 -17.48
C GLU A 110 -25.72 -20.56 -16.34
N GLN A 111 -24.73 -21.40 -16.66
CA GLN A 111 -24.01 -22.21 -15.67
C GLN A 111 -23.14 -21.35 -14.73
N LEU A 112 -22.65 -20.20 -15.21
CA LEU A 112 -21.87 -19.25 -14.41
C LEU A 112 -22.74 -18.29 -13.59
N LYS A 113 -24.02 -18.14 -13.92
CA LYS A 113 -24.97 -17.22 -13.24
C LYS A 113 -25.03 -17.38 -11.72
N PRO A 114 -24.99 -18.60 -11.12
CA PRO A 114 -24.98 -18.77 -9.67
C PRO A 114 -23.71 -18.21 -9.00
N PHE A 115 -22.58 -18.22 -9.72
CA PHE A 115 -21.26 -17.84 -9.19
C PHE A 115 -20.93 -16.37 -9.44
N THR A 116 -21.64 -15.71 -10.36
CA THR A 116 -21.45 -14.29 -10.74
C THR A 116 -22.40 -13.35 -10.00
N LYS A 117 -23.50 -13.86 -9.41
CA LYS A 117 -24.52 -13.06 -8.69
C LYS A 117 -23.99 -12.32 -7.45
N CYS A 118 -22.87 -12.76 -6.86
CA CYS A 118 -22.51 -12.35 -5.51
C CYS A 118 -21.52 -11.18 -5.38
N VAL A 119 -20.89 -10.61 -6.43
CA VAL A 119 -19.58 -9.99 -6.11
C VAL A 119 -19.11 -8.73 -6.80
N GLU A 120 -19.76 -8.21 -7.84
CA GLU A 120 -19.04 -7.22 -8.64
C GLU A 120 -19.87 -5.96 -8.87
N ARG A 121 -19.88 -5.06 -7.89
CA ARG A 121 -20.16 -3.64 -8.15
C ARG A 121 -18.87 -3.01 -8.68
N ARG A 122 -18.96 -2.30 -9.80
CA ARG A 122 -17.83 -1.55 -10.35
C ARG A 122 -17.43 -0.48 -9.33
N CYS A 123 -16.12 -0.31 -9.08
CA CYS A 123 -15.65 0.71 -8.14
C CYS A 123 -16.29 2.09 -8.46
N GLY A 124 -17.01 2.66 -7.48
CA GLY A 124 -17.66 3.96 -7.60
C GLY A 124 -19.00 4.02 -8.34
N LYS A 125 -19.62 2.89 -8.72
CA LYS A 125 -20.97 2.85 -9.31
C LYS A 125 -21.79 1.68 -8.77
N ASP A 126 -23.05 1.92 -8.40
CA ASP A 126 -24.02 0.87 -8.04
C ASP A 126 -24.51 0.05 -9.24
N THR A 127 -23.92 0.22 -10.43
CA THR A 127 -24.31 -0.54 -11.61
C THR A 127 -23.62 -1.91 -11.64
N PRO A 128 -24.38 -3.00 -11.81
CA PRO A 128 -23.82 -4.34 -12.01
C PRO A 128 -22.85 -4.38 -13.19
N ILE A 129 -21.80 -5.20 -13.09
CA ILE A 129 -20.93 -5.48 -14.24
C ILE A 129 -21.73 -6.31 -15.27
N PRO A 130 -21.76 -5.92 -16.57
CA PRO A 130 -22.38 -6.74 -17.60
C PRO A 130 -21.79 -8.15 -17.61
N ALA A 131 -22.60 -9.20 -17.77
CA ALA A 131 -22.15 -10.60 -17.70
C ALA A 131 -20.92 -10.90 -18.59
N LYS A 132 -20.89 -10.35 -19.81
CA LYS A 132 -19.75 -10.44 -20.74
C LYS A 132 -18.45 -9.83 -20.21
N LYS A 133 -18.54 -8.79 -19.37
CA LYS A 133 -17.37 -8.18 -18.71
C LYS A 133 -17.01 -8.86 -17.38
N GLY A 134 -17.99 -9.46 -16.68
CA GLY A 134 -17.75 -10.18 -15.43
C GLY A 134 -16.77 -11.35 -15.64
N ARG A 135 -17.02 -12.19 -16.65
CA ARG A 135 -16.12 -13.32 -16.99
C ARG A 135 -14.67 -12.87 -17.23
N TYR A 136 -14.49 -11.77 -17.97
CA TYR A 136 -13.19 -11.15 -18.21
C TYR A 136 -12.48 -10.75 -16.90
N TYR A 137 -13.19 -10.05 -16.00
CA TYR A 137 -12.60 -9.62 -14.73
C TYR A 137 -12.25 -10.80 -13.83
N MET A 138 -13.11 -11.81 -13.75
CA MET A 138 -12.85 -13.02 -12.98
C MET A 138 -11.61 -13.76 -13.49
N LEU A 139 -11.48 -13.96 -14.81
CA LEU A 139 -10.29 -14.57 -15.42
C LEU A 139 -9.03 -13.76 -15.12
N LYS A 140 -9.10 -12.43 -15.27
CA LYS A 140 -7.97 -11.53 -14.97
C LYS A 140 -7.53 -11.63 -13.52
N ILE A 141 -8.47 -11.67 -12.57
CA ILE A 141 -8.18 -11.82 -11.15
C ILE A 141 -7.53 -13.17 -10.85
N CYS A 142 -8.11 -14.26 -11.35
CA CYS A 142 -7.58 -15.61 -11.12
C CYS A 142 -6.16 -15.75 -11.66
N ARG A 143 -5.92 -15.28 -12.90
CA ARG A 143 -4.61 -15.33 -13.55
C ARG A 143 -3.57 -14.46 -12.85
N SER A 144 -3.95 -13.30 -12.32
CA SER A 144 -3.03 -12.48 -11.50
C SER A 144 -2.64 -13.21 -10.22
N LYS A 145 -3.63 -13.68 -9.46
CA LYS A 145 -3.40 -14.37 -8.18
C LYS A 145 -2.56 -15.63 -8.35
N ILE A 146 -2.89 -16.46 -9.33
CA ILE A 146 -2.14 -17.70 -9.57
C ILE A 146 -0.71 -17.41 -10.01
N ALA A 147 -0.46 -16.40 -10.84
CA ALA A 147 0.90 -16.01 -11.22
C ALA A 147 1.70 -15.58 -9.98
N GLU A 148 1.09 -14.81 -9.07
CA GLU A 148 1.72 -14.41 -7.81
C GLU A 148 2.01 -15.62 -6.89
N TYR A 149 1.09 -16.58 -6.80
CA TYR A 149 1.29 -17.82 -6.03
C TYR A 149 2.37 -18.73 -6.60
N LEU A 150 2.42 -18.89 -7.93
CA LEU A 150 3.44 -19.68 -8.60
C LEU A 150 4.83 -19.05 -8.45
N LEU A 151 4.91 -17.72 -8.33
CA LEU A 151 6.14 -17.00 -8.06
C LEU A 151 6.56 -17.01 -6.57
N HIS A 152 5.70 -17.48 -5.66
CA HIS A 152 5.97 -17.57 -4.23
C HIS A 152 7.20 -18.45 -3.95
N PRO A 153 8.05 -18.14 -2.96
CA PRO A 153 9.30 -18.87 -2.74
C PRO A 153 9.15 -20.37 -2.49
N GLN A 154 8.06 -20.77 -1.86
CA GLN A 154 7.74 -22.19 -1.59
C GLN A 154 7.37 -22.97 -2.86
N ILE A 155 6.81 -22.29 -3.88
CA ILE A 155 6.32 -22.93 -5.11
C ILE A 155 7.33 -22.78 -6.24
N ASN A 156 7.74 -21.53 -6.50
CA ASN A 156 8.80 -21.16 -7.44
C ASN A 156 8.71 -21.82 -8.83
N LEU A 157 7.54 -21.66 -9.47
CA LEU A 157 7.22 -22.15 -10.82
C LEU A 157 7.05 -20.97 -11.79
N PRO A 158 8.14 -20.27 -12.17
CA PRO A 158 8.06 -19.05 -12.96
C PRO A 158 7.62 -19.26 -14.41
N LEU A 159 7.80 -20.45 -14.98
CA LEU A 159 7.39 -20.77 -16.34
C LEU A 159 5.86 -20.90 -16.44
N GLU A 160 5.26 -21.57 -15.48
CA GLU A 160 3.83 -21.71 -15.30
C GLU A 160 3.20 -20.35 -15.00
N ALA A 161 3.84 -19.53 -14.16
CA ALA A 161 3.41 -18.15 -13.93
C ALA A 161 3.43 -17.33 -15.24
N LEU A 162 4.49 -17.47 -16.05
CA LEU A 162 4.62 -16.78 -17.34
C LEU A 162 3.46 -17.11 -18.28
N TYR A 163 3.02 -18.37 -18.32
CA TYR A 163 1.85 -18.79 -19.11
C TYR A 163 0.60 -17.97 -18.72
N HIS A 164 0.25 -17.91 -17.43
CA HIS A 164 -0.92 -17.16 -16.96
C HIS A 164 -0.80 -15.65 -17.22
N VAL A 165 0.40 -15.09 -17.11
CA VAL A 165 0.68 -13.69 -17.43
C VAL A 165 0.50 -13.42 -18.92
N ARG A 166 1.04 -14.26 -19.80
CA ARG A 166 0.87 -14.12 -21.27
C ARG A 166 -0.59 -14.22 -21.70
N CYS A 167 -1.34 -15.19 -21.16
CA CYS A 167 -2.78 -15.27 -21.42
C CYS A 167 -3.52 -14.02 -20.93
N SER A 168 -3.15 -13.44 -19.79
CA SER A 168 -3.72 -12.16 -19.32
C SER A 168 -3.38 -11.01 -20.26
N MET A 169 -2.16 -10.97 -20.79
CA MET A 169 -1.71 -9.96 -21.74
C MET A 169 -2.50 -10.00 -23.05
N GLU A 170 -2.70 -11.19 -23.60
CA GLU A 170 -3.55 -11.41 -24.79
C GLU A 170 -4.97 -10.92 -24.55
N THR A 171 -5.58 -11.31 -23.44
CA THR A 171 -6.95 -10.89 -23.10
C THR A 171 -7.05 -9.36 -22.94
N VAL A 172 -6.03 -8.69 -22.39
CA VAL A 172 -6.00 -7.21 -22.31
C VAL A 172 -5.92 -6.58 -23.70
N LYS A 173 -5.10 -7.12 -24.62
CA LYS A 173 -5.00 -6.62 -26.01
C LYS A 173 -6.33 -6.74 -26.74
N GLU A 174 -6.99 -7.90 -26.64
CA GLU A 174 -8.29 -8.15 -27.28
C GLU A 174 -9.40 -7.21 -26.79
N HIS A 175 -9.41 -6.89 -25.48
CA HIS A 175 -10.46 -6.05 -24.88
C HIS A 175 -10.16 -4.55 -24.92
N GLY A 176 -8.89 -4.17 -24.94
CA GLY A 176 -8.43 -2.77 -24.87
C GLY A 176 -8.21 -2.12 -26.24
N GLY A 177 -8.01 -2.91 -27.31
CA GLY A 177 -7.71 -2.41 -28.66
C GLY A 177 -6.31 -1.79 -28.81
N GLU A 178 -5.66 -1.42 -27.71
CA GLU A 178 -4.27 -0.98 -27.67
C GLU A 178 -3.31 -2.18 -27.67
N SER A 179 -2.33 -2.17 -28.58
CA SER A 179 -1.36 -3.26 -28.72
C SER A 179 -0.29 -3.24 -27.62
N ASP A 180 -0.04 -2.08 -27.00
CA ASP A 180 1.08 -1.89 -26.09
C ASP A 180 0.66 -1.96 -24.61
N ILE A 181 0.93 -3.12 -24.02
CA ILE A 181 0.62 -3.42 -22.61
C ILE A 181 1.44 -2.56 -21.65
N PHE A 182 2.58 -2.04 -22.11
CA PHE A 182 3.49 -1.26 -21.31
C PHE A 182 2.82 -0.05 -20.65
N HIS A 183 1.96 0.67 -21.38
CA HIS A 183 1.26 1.84 -20.87
C HIS A 183 -0.13 1.50 -20.32
N THR A 184 -0.84 0.52 -20.91
CA THR A 184 -2.20 0.16 -20.49
C THR A 184 -2.26 -0.63 -19.19
N SER A 185 -1.26 -1.49 -18.95
CA SER A 185 -1.19 -2.30 -17.74
C SER A 185 0.26 -2.49 -17.26
N PRO A 186 0.87 -1.44 -16.69
CA PRO A 186 2.25 -1.49 -16.22
C PRO A 186 2.53 -2.65 -15.25
N GLY A 187 1.61 -2.91 -14.31
CA GLY A 187 1.71 -4.03 -13.35
C GLY A 187 1.75 -5.42 -14.02
N LEU A 188 1.02 -5.59 -15.13
CA LEU A 188 1.06 -6.83 -15.90
C LEU A 188 2.36 -6.95 -16.71
N TYR A 189 2.83 -5.82 -17.28
CA TYR A 189 4.07 -5.76 -18.04
C TYR A 189 5.31 -6.10 -17.19
N ILE A 190 5.43 -5.54 -15.98
CA ILE A 190 6.53 -5.88 -15.07
C ILE A 190 6.46 -7.33 -14.63
N SER A 191 5.26 -7.87 -14.38
CA SER A 191 5.08 -9.29 -14.04
C SER A 191 5.57 -10.19 -15.17
N HIS A 192 5.29 -9.84 -16.42
CA HIS A 192 5.80 -10.54 -17.60
C HIS A 192 7.32 -10.52 -17.67
N ALA A 193 7.93 -9.33 -17.55
CA ALA A 193 9.37 -9.17 -17.59
C ALA A 193 10.10 -9.96 -16.48
N ILE A 194 9.53 -9.98 -15.27
CA ILE A 194 10.07 -10.76 -14.14
C ILE A 194 9.91 -12.26 -14.39
N CYS A 195 8.74 -12.72 -14.86
CA CYS A 195 8.51 -14.14 -15.17
C CYS A 195 9.48 -14.63 -16.25
N LEU A 196 9.70 -13.85 -17.32
CA LEU A 196 10.69 -14.16 -18.35
C LEU A 196 12.09 -14.34 -17.76
N ALA A 197 12.55 -13.36 -16.97
CA ALA A 197 13.87 -13.39 -16.36
C ALA A 197 14.06 -14.56 -15.38
N ARG A 198 13.01 -14.96 -14.66
CA ARG A 198 13.04 -16.09 -13.72
C ARG A 198 12.90 -17.45 -14.41
N ALA A 199 12.11 -17.53 -15.49
CA ALA A 199 11.91 -18.74 -16.27
C ALA A 199 13.14 -19.12 -17.10
N ARG A 200 14.02 -18.15 -17.42
CA ARG A 200 15.28 -18.34 -18.16
C ARG A 200 15.10 -19.01 -19.52
N ILE A 201 13.95 -18.78 -20.15
CA ILE A 201 13.63 -19.33 -21.47
C ILE A 201 14.07 -18.42 -22.61
N ASP A 202 14.15 -17.11 -22.36
CA ASP A 202 14.56 -16.09 -23.34
C ASP A 202 15.13 -14.86 -22.62
N ASP A 203 16.46 -14.85 -22.44
CA ASP A 203 17.15 -13.75 -21.78
C ASP A 203 17.22 -12.48 -22.65
N VAL A 204 17.10 -12.59 -23.96
CA VAL A 204 17.11 -11.42 -24.87
C VAL A 204 15.78 -10.67 -24.77
N GLU A 205 14.66 -11.40 -24.77
CA GLU A 205 13.33 -10.83 -24.52
C GLU A 205 13.26 -10.23 -23.11
N ALA A 206 13.74 -10.96 -22.10
CA ALA A 206 13.79 -10.49 -20.71
C ALA A 206 14.60 -9.18 -20.59
N LYS A 207 15.80 -9.13 -21.17
CA LYS A 207 16.65 -7.92 -21.19
C LYS A 207 15.91 -6.75 -21.80
N THR A 208 15.27 -6.96 -22.95
CA THR A 208 14.53 -5.92 -23.67
C THR A 208 13.38 -5.37 -22.83
N ALA A 209 12.56 -6.25 -22.25
CA ALA A 209 11.42 -5.85 -21.44
C ALA A 209 11.84 -5.09 -20.18
N LEU A 210 12.84 -5.58 -19.45
CA LEU A 210 13.36 -4.95 -18.23
C LEU A 210 14.06 -3.63 -18.52
N SER A 211 14.82 -3.54 -19.63
CA SER A 211 15.48 -2.31 -20.07
C SER A 211 14.47 -1.21 -20.37
N ARG A 212 13.36 -1.56 -21.03
CA ARG A 212 12.27 -0.62 -21.33
C ARG A 212 11.69 0.00 -20.06
N ILE A 213 11.46 -0.80 -19.02
CA ILE A 213 10.95 -0.33 -17.71
C ILE A 213 11.92 0.65 -17.06
N ILE A 214 13.23 0.35 -17.05
CA ILE A 214 14.20 1.21 -16.35
C ILE A 214 14.52 2.51 -17.11
N GLN A 215 14.25 2.56 -18.41
CA GLN A 215 14.49 3.72 -19.28
C GLN A 215 13.33 4.73 -19.22
N ASP A 216 12.10 4.26 -19.01
CA ASP A 216 10.94 5.13 -18.85
C ASP A 216 10.72 5.52 -17.38
N ILE A 217 11.16 6.72 -17.03
CA ILE A 217 11.00 7.29 -15.69
C ILE A 217 9.53 7.46 -15.24
N THR A 218 8.59 7.42 -16.20
CA THR A 218 7.16 7.56 -15.98
C THR A 218 6.43 6.21 -15.92
N PHE A 219 7.14 5.09 -16.11
CA PHE A 219 6.54 3.75 -16.06
C PHE A 219 5.81 3.49 -14.74
N ASP A 220 4.49 3.30 -14.82
CA ASP A 220 3.59 3.22 -13.67
C ASP A 220 3.69 4.46 -12.77
N ALA A 221 3.38 5.66 -13.26
CA ALA A 221 3.57 6.97 -12.59
C ALA A 221 2.90 7.18 -11.20
N GLY A 222 2.56 6.11 -10.45
CA GLY A 222 1.96 6.09 -9.11
C GLY A 222 2.83 5.66 -7.94
N SER A 223 2.21 5.03 -6.95
CA SER A 223 2.91 4.59 -5.73
C SER A 223 3.85 3.41 -6.00
N GLY A 224 3.59 2.63 -7.05
CA GLY A 224 4.35 1.44 -7.47
C GLY A 224 5.59 1.70 -8.32
N THR A 225 5.74 2.90 -8.91
CA THR A 225 6.79 3.24 -9.90
C THR A 225 8.19 2.80 -9.44
N ILE A 226 8.60 3.17 -8.22
CA ILE A 226 9.94 2.85 -7.71
C ILE A 226 10.11 1.35 -7.50
N ALA A 227 9.07 0.69 -7.00
CA ALA A 227 9.12 -0.74 -6.71
C ALA A 227 9.40 -1.52 -8.00
N HIS A 228 8.67 -1.19 -9.07
CA HIS A 228 8.86 -1.79 -10.40
C HIS A 228 10.25 -1.52 -10.98
N HIS A 229 10.75 -0.29 -10.87
CA HIS A 229 12.09 0.05 -11.37
C HIS A 229 13.21 -0.71 -10.64
N VAL A 230 13.11 -0.84 -9.31
CA VAL A 230 14.10 -1.57 -8.53
C VAL A 230 14.01 -3.07 -8.80
N HIS A 231 12.79 -3.64 -8.85
CA HIS A 231 12.59 -5.02 -9.29
C HIS A 231 13.21 -5.27 -10.66
N ALA A 232 12.92 -4.40 -11.63
CA ALA A 232 13.44 -4.53 -12.98
C ALA A 232 14.97 -4.50 -13.02
N LYS A 233 15.61 -3.61 -12.24
CA LYS A 233 17.08 -3.55 -12.14
C LYS A 233 17.69 -4.81 -11.53
N VAL A 234 17.06 -5.41 -10.52
CA VAL A 234 17.55 -6.65 -9.89
C VAL A 234 17.58 -7.79 -10.92
N TYR A 235 16.45 -8.03 -11.58
CA TYR A 235 16.38 -9.11 -12.57
C TYR A 235 17.20 -8.79 -13.83
N LEU A 236 17.32 -7.52 -14.23
CA LEU A 236 18.15 -7.14 -15.37
C LEU A 236 19.63 -7.40 -15.10
N ALA A 237 20.14 -7.10 -13.91
CA ALA A 237 21.51 -7.42 -13.55
C ALA A 237 21.81 -8.92 -13.70
N ARG A 238 20.87 -9.78 -13.26
CA ARG A 238 20.99 -11.24 -13.38
C ARG A 238 20.93 -11.72 -14.83
N VAL A 239 20.04 -11.13 -15.64
CA VAL A 239 19.94 -11.42 -17.09
C VAL A 239 21.23 -11.00 -17.81
N LEU A 240 21.78 -9.82 -17.51
CA LEU A 240 23.04 -9.34 -18.09
C LEU A 240 24.22 -10.28 -17.79
N ARG A 241 24.32 -10.79 -16.55
CA ARG A 241 25.31 -11.82 -16.20
C ARG A 241 25.21 -13.06 -17.08
N ARG A 242 23.99 -13.56 -17.32
CA ARG A 242 23.77 -14.75 -18.17
C ARG A 242 24.09 -14.50 -19.64
N LEU A 243 23.91 -13.26 -20.10
CA LEU A 243 24.28 -12.83 -21.45
C LEU A 243 25.78 -12.49 -21.59
N GLY A 244 26.57 -12.58 -20.51
CA GLY A 244 28.00 -12.25 -20.53
C GLY A 244 28.31 -10.74 -20.50
N GLU A 245 27.32 -9.89 -20.19
CA GLU A 245 27.46 -8.43 -20.10
C GLU A 245 27.84 -8.01 -18.67
N ASP A 246 28.99 -8.51 -18.19
CA ASP A 246 29.40 -8.40 -16.79
C ASP A 246 29.61 -6.97 -16.30
N ASP A 247 30.15 -6.08 -17.13
CA ASP A 247 30.42 -4.69 -16.74
C ASP A 247 29.13 -3.91 -16.44
N GLU A 248 28.10 -4.10 -17.28
CA GLU A 248 26.79 -3.47 -17.08
C GLU A 248 26.04 -4.09 -15.90
N ALA A 249 26.16 -5.41 -15.72
CA ALA A 249 25.63 -6.10 -14.55
C ALA A 249 26.24 -5.53 -13.25
N GLN A 250 27.57 -5.41 -13.18
CA GLN A 250 28.27 -4.87 -12.00
C GLN A 250 27.86 -3.44 -11.66
N LYS A 251 27.67 -2.58 -12.67
CA LYS A 251 27.17 -1.20 -12.47
C LYS A 251 25.79 -1.21 -11.81
N LEU A 252 24.88 -2.06 -12.28
CA LEU A 252 23.54 -2.21 -11.68
C LEU A 252 23.60 -2.81 -10.28
N GLU A 253 24.42 -3.84 -10.06
CA GLU A 253 24.60 -4.48 -8.75
C GLU A 253 25.11 -3.47 -7.71
N ALA A 254 26.15 -2.70 -8.04
CA ALA A 254 26.71 -1.67 -7.17
C ALA A 254 25.69 -0.56 -6.86
N TRP A 255 24.87 -0.19 -7.85
CA TRP A 255 23.76 0.73 -7.64
C TRP A 255 22.72 0.17 -6.68
N LEU A 256 22.32 -1.10 -6.87
CA LEU A 256 21.32 -1.78 -6.04
C LEU A 256 21.77 -1.90 -4.59
N VAL A 257 23.02 -2.29 -4.33
CA VAL A 257 23.58 -2.38 -2.97
C VAL A 257 23.51 -1.02 -2.27
N ARG A 258 23.95 0.06 -2.95
CA ARG A 258 23.86 1.42 -2.39
C ARG A 258 22.40 1.84 -2.17
N TRP A 259 21.51 1.49 -3.08
CA TRP A 259 20.11 1.83 -3.00
C TRP A 259 19.43 1.14 -1.83
N PHE A 260 19.54 -0.19 -1.69
CA PHE A 260 18.95 -0.93 -0.58
C PHE A 260 19.53 -0.50 0.78
N LYS A 261 20.82 -0.16 0.86
CA LYS A 261 21.40 0.46 2.08
C LYS A 261 20.79 1.83 2.40
N LYS A 262 20.44 2.63 1.37
CA LYS A 262 19.79 3.94 1.52
C LYS A 262 18.29 3.82 1.82
N TYR A 263 17.61 2.77 1.34
CA TYR A 263 16.16 2.55 1.46
C TYR A 263 15.82 1.15 2.01
N PRO A 264 16.32 0.78 3.20
CA PRO A 264 16.26 -0.59 3.68
C PRO A 264 14.84 -1.13 3.87
N HIS A 265 13.87 -0.25 4.15
CA HIS A 265 12.48 -0.63 4.46
C HIS A 265 11.50 -0.32 3.33
N LYS A 266 12.00 -0.06 2.12
CA LYS A 266 11.12 0.31 1.01
C LYS A 266 10.29 -0.87 0.51
N PHE A 267 10.81 -2.08 0.73
CA PHE A 267 10.12 -3.34 0.50
C PHE A 267 9.93 -4.06 1.83
N LYS A 268 8.79 -4.74 1.96
CA LYS A 268 8.53 -5.66 3.06
C LYS A 268 9.41 -6.91 2.94
N ASN A 269 9.52 -7.67 4.04
CA ASN A 269 10.42 -8.83 4.11
C ASN A 269 10.02 -9.94 3.13
N ASP A 270 8.72 -10.24 3.01
CA ASP A 270 8.13 -11.15 2.02
C ASP A 270 8.64 -10.89 0.60
N ILE A 271 8.58 -9.64 0.12
CA ILE A 271 9.04 -9.25 -1.21
C ILE A 271 10.55 -9.45 -1.33
N LEU A 272 11.33 -9.05 -0.31
CA LEU A 272 12.79 -9.16 -0.33
C LEU A 272 13.27 -10.61 -0.27
N VAL A 273 12.58 -11.46 0.49
CA VAL A 273 12.85 -12.90 0.54
C VAL A 273 12.61 -13.49 -0.83
N GLY A 274 11.45 -13.25 -1.44
CA GLY A 274 11.18 -13.77 -2.79
C GLY A 274 12.17 -13.27 -3.83
N MET A 275 12.56 -12.00 -3.75
CA MET A 275 13.52 -11.40 -4.66
C MET A 275 14.92 -12.04 -4.59
N PHE A 276 15.40 -12.44 -3.41
CA PHE A 276 16.78 -12.89 -3.20
C PHE A 276 16.95 -14.40 -2.94
N THR A 277 15.87 -15.18 -3.00
CA THR A 277 15.93 -16.63 -2.68
C THR A 277 15.37 -17.56 -3.75
N THR A 278 14.79 -17.05 -4.85
CA THR A 278 13.99 -17.88 -5.77
C THR A 278 14.66 -18.19 -7.11
N ASP A 279 15.45 -17.29 -7.67
CA ASP A 279 16.03 -17.42 -9.00
C ASP A 279 17.55 -17.55 -9.03
N ILE A 280 18.23 -17.15 -7.96
CA ILE A 280 19.68 -17.33 -7.76
C ILE A 280 19.91 -17.71 -6.31
N GLY A 281 20.90 -18.57 -6.07
CA GLY A 281 21.25 -18.96 -4.70
C GLY A 281 21.64 -17.73 -3.87
N PRO A 282 21.14 -17.57 -2.63
CA PRO A 282 21.35 -16.35 -1.84
C PRO A 282 22.82 -16.07 -1.53
N THR A 283 23.67 -17.10 -1.50
CA THR A 283 25.11 -16.99 -1.25
C THR A 283 25.92 -16.56 -2.46
N VAL A 284 25.33 -16.62 -3.66
CA VAL A 284 26.01 -16.27 -4.93
C VAL A 284 25.38 -15.05 -5.61
N ASP A 285 24.29 -14.52 -5.09
CA ASP A 285 23.72 -13.25 -5.57
C ASP A 285 24.64 -12.08 -5.18
N PRO A 286 25.21 -11.32 -6.16
CA PRO A 286 26.14 -10.23 -5.86
C PRO A 286 25.51 -9.08 -5.07
N VAL A 287 24.23 -8.79 -5.30
CA VAL A 287 23.50 -7.73 -4.60
C VAL A 287 23.25 -8.16 -3.16
N PHE A 288 22.73 -9.37 -2.95
CA PHE A 288 22.41 -9.87 -1.61
C PHE A 288 23.67 -10.06 -0.77
N THR A 289 24.73 -10.60 -1.38
CA THR A 289 26.05 -10.71 -0.74
C THR A 289 26.61 -9.33 -0.39
N GLY A 290 26.55 -8.36 -1.31
CA GLY A 290 26.99 -6.98 -1.06
C GLY A 290 26.19 -6.23 0.02
N LEU A 291 24.98 -6.70 0.31
CA LEU A 291 24.16 -6.22 1.43
C LEU A 291 24.54 -6.86 2.77
N GLY A 292 25.15 -8.04 2.76
CA GLY A 292 25.49 -8.82 3.95
C GLY A 292 24.59 -10.05 4.16
N GLY A 293 23.86 -10.49 3.12
CA GLY A 293 23.02 -11.68 3.13
C GLY A 293 21.88 -11.63 4.15
N PHE A 294 21.54 -12.78 4.74
CA PHE A 294 20.45 -12.90 5.72
C PHE A 294 20.62 -11.97 6.92
N LYS A 295 21.86 -11.72 7.38
CA LYS A 295 22.13 -10.77 8.47
C LYS A 295 21.60 -9.36 8.16
N TRP A 296 21.66 -8.95 6.90
CA TRP A 296 21.07 -7.68 6.50
C TRP A 296 19.55 -7.71 6.56
N LEU A 297 18.90 -8.81 6.14
CA LEU A 297 17.44 -8.95 6.25
C LEU A 297 16.97 -8.86 7.71
N ASP A 298 17.67 -9.54 8.61
CA ASP A 298 17.27 -9.68 10.03
C ASP A 298 17.49 -8.40 10.85
N HIS A 299 18.44 -7.54 10.45
CA HIS A 299 18.88 -6.40 11.26
C HIS A 299 18.64 -5.03 10.61
N ARG A 300 17.70 -4.93 9.66
CA ARG A 300 17.29 -3.63 9.12
C ARG A 300 16.63 -2.79 10.22
N LYS A 301 17.33 -1.80 10.79
CA LYS A 301 16.71 -0.84 11.71
C LYS A 301 16.03 0.30 10.95
N ALA A 302 14.75 0.54 11.22
CA ALA A 302 14.09 1.74 10.72
C ALA A 302 14.60 2.93 11.53
N THR A 303 15.19 3.90 10.86
CA THR A 303 15.59 5.18 11.47
C THR A 303 14.63 6.27 11.00
N LEU A 304 14.49 7.34 11.79
CA LEU A 304 13.78 8.55 11.37
C LEU A 304 14.20 9.01 9.97
N LYS A 305 15.51 9.04 9.73
CA LYS A 305 16.09 9.45 8.45
C LYS A 305 15.62 8.57 7.29
N THR A 306 15.47 7.26 7.49
CA THR A 306 14.98 6.34 6.45
C THR A 306 13.48 6.47 6.25
N VAL A 307 12.70 6.62 7.32
CA VAL A 307 11.23 6.81 7.27
C VAL A 307 10.90 8.11 6.53
N MET A 308 11.50 9.22 6.94
CA MET A 308 11.32 10.52 6.26
C MET A 308 11.75 10.49 4.80
N ARG A 309 12.79 9.72 4.47
CA ARG A 309 13.25 9.60 3.08
C ARG A 309 12.19 8.93 2.20
N HIS A 310 11.42 7.98 2.73
CA HIS A 310 10.32 7.35 1.99
C HIS A 310 9.16 8.32 1.73
N ALA A 311 8.95 9.28 2.63
CA ALA A 311 7.94 10.32 2.49
C ALA A 311 8.33 11.42 1.48
N ARG A 312 9.53 11.39 0.88
CA ARG A 312 9.96 12.41 -0.09
C ARG A 312 9.42 12.13 -1.48
N TYR A 313 8.68 13.09 -2.02
CA TYR A 313 8.16 13.09 -3.38
C TYR A 313 8.09 14.53 -3.92
N CYS A 314 8.02 14.67 -5.24
CA CYS A 314 7.73 15.95 -5.88
C CYS A 314 6.28 16.34 -5.58
N GLN A 315 6.05 17.49 -4.95
CA GLN A 315 4.69 17.91 -4.61
C GLN A 315 3.80 18.20 -5.83
N ASN A 316 4.36 18.32 -7.03
CA ASN A 316 3.57 18.54 -8.25
C ASN A 316 3.21 17.24 -8.98
N CYS A 317 4.21 16.43 -9.33
CA CYS A 317 4.01 15.24 -10.17
C CYS A 317 4.14 13.91 -9.41
N GLY A 318 4.39 13.94 -8.09
CA GLY A 318 4.52 12.72 -7.29
C GLY A 318 5.83 11.95 -7.48
N ALA A 319 6.70 12.33 -8.42
CA ALA A 319 7.97 11.64 -8.69
C ALA A 319 8.87 11.56 -7.45
N ARG A 320 9.64 10.47 -7.30
CA ARG A 320 10.37 10.16 -6.06
C ARG A 320 11.83 9.83 -6.33
N GLU A 321 12.68 9.96 -5.31
CA GLU A 321 14.02 9.36 -5.38
C GLU A 321 13.89 7.82 -5.41
N PRO A 322 14.67 7.10 -6.24
CA PRO A 322 15.85 7.57 -6.96
C PRO A 322 15.58 7.99 -8.41
N GLN A 323 14.34 7.90 -8.90
CA GLN A 323 13.99 8.16 -10.30
C GLN A 323 14.40 9.56 -10.73
N VAL A 324 14.18 10.51 -9.83
CA VAL A 324 14.56 11.90 -9.99
C VAL A 324 15.32 12.36 -8.75
N LYS A 325 16.29 13.24 -8.96
CA LYS A 325 16.89 13.99 -7.87
C LYS A 325 15.89 15.07 -7.43
N LEU A 326 15.43 15.00 -6.19
CA LEU A 326 14.52 15.99 -5.65
C LEU A 326 15.28 17.24 -5.18
N LEU A 327 14.80 18.39 -5.63
CA LEU A 327 15.26 19.71 -5.27
C LEU A 327 14.37 20.28 -4.16
N LYS A 328 14.99 20.85 -3.13
CA LYS A 328 14.25 21.61 -2.12
C LYS A 328 13.86 22.97 -2.68
N CYS A 329 12.68 23.45 -2.34
CA CYS A 329 12.31 24.84 -2.54
C CYS A 329 13.37 25.74 -1.86
N LEU A 330 13.88 26.74 -2.59
CA LEU A 330 14.92 27.63 -2.09
C LEU A 330 14.45 28.57 -0.98
N GLN A 331 13.14 28.79 -0.85
CA GLN A 331 12.59 29.72 0.13
C GLN A 331 12.20 29.00 1.42
N CYS A 332 11.40 27.93 1.35
CA CYS A 332 10.98 27.23 2.55
C CYS A 332 11.88 26.05 2.94
N HIS A 333 12.68 25.48 2.03
CA HIS A 333 13.48 24.26 2.23
C HIS A 333 12.75 22.98 2.67
N HIS A 334 11.42 23.03 2.84
CA HIS A 334 10.58 21.91 3.26
C HIS A 334 10.04 21.13 2.04
N THR A 335 9.46 21.85 1.08
CA THR A 335 8.83 21.23 -0.08
C THR A 335 9.85 20.78 -1.14
N LEU A 336 9.61 19.62 -1.75
CA LEU A 336 10.46 19.00 -2.75
C LEU A 336 9.83 19.02 -4.15
N TYR A 337 10.65 19.24 -5.17
CA TYR A 337 10.26 19.22 -6.58
C TYR A 337 11.31 18.49 -7.42
N CYS A 338 10.91 17.79 -8.48
CA CYS A 338 11.86 17.18 -9.41
C CYS A 338 12.46 18.20 -10.41
N SER A 339 11.78 19.33 -10.64
CA SER A 339 12.21 20.37 -11.57
C SER A 339 11.65 21.74 -11.19
N LYS A 340 12.16 22.81 -11.83
CA LYS A 340 11.66 24.19 -11.64
C LYS A 340 10.25 24.36 -12.21
N GLU A 341 9.91 23.62 -13.27
CA GLU A 341 8.61 23.62 -13.92
C GLU A 341 7.54 23.06 -12.98
N CYS A 342 7.84 21.92 -12.34
CA CYS A 342 6.97 21.36 -11.29
C CYS A 342 6.75 22.34 -10.13
N GLN A 343 7.79 23.08 -9.72
CA GLN A 343 7.63 24.12 -8.70
C GLN A 343 6.70 25.25 -9.15
N LYS A 344 6.83 25.73 -10.40
CA LYS A 344 5.97 26.79 -10.96
C LYS A 344 4.50 26.36 -11.04
N MET A 345 4.25 25.13 -11.47
CA MET A 345 2.89 24.57 -11.58
C MET A 345 2.21 24.46 -10.21
N ASN A 346 2.92 24.00 -9.18
CA ASN A 346 2.37 23.90 -7.82
C ASN A 346 2.28 25.27 -7.10
N TRP A 347 2.98 26.30 -7.57
CA TRP A 347 3.16 27.57 -6.84
C TRP A 347 1.87 28.19 -6.27
N ARG A 348 0.76 28.12 -7.02
CA ARG A 348 -0.54 28.65 -6.57
C ARG A 348 -1.02 28.03 -5.24
N TYR A 349 -0.72 26.75 -5.01
CA TYR A 349 -1.05 26.03 -3.79
C TYR A 349 0.06 26.18 -2.74
N HIS A 350 1.32 26.06 -3.16
CA HIS A 350 2.46 26.12 -2.27
C HIS A 350 2.70 27.50 -1.62
N LYS A 351 2.37 28.60 -2.30
CA LYS A 351 2.76 29.97 -1.91
C LYS A 351 2.43 30.32 -0.45
N LYS A 352 1.24 29.97 0.04
CA LYS A 352 0.82 30.27 1.44
C LYS A 352 1.65 29.47 2.44
N TYR A 353 1.79 28.17 2.23
CA TYR A 353 2.64 27.30 3.06
C TYR A 353 4.12 27.72 3.01
N CYS A 354 4.63 28.08 1.83
CA CYS A 354 6.01 28.52 1.64
C CYS A 354 6.33 29.74 2.51
N LYS A 355 5.43 30.73 2.55
CA LYS A 355 5.58 31.92 3.37
C LYS A 355 5.55 31.59 4.85
N ASP A 356 4.60 30.77 5.31
CA ASP A 356 4.56 30.32 6.71
C ASP A 356 5.86 29.62 7.09
N ALA A 357 6.26 28.58 6.37
CA ALA A 357 7.46 27.79 6.66
C ALA A 357 8.75 28.64 6.62
N ALA A 358 8.85 29.61 5.71
CA ALA A 358 9.97 30.55 5.68
C ALA A 358 9.99 31.44 6.94
N GLU A 359 8.82 31.90 7.40
CA GLU A 359 8.71 32.67 8.64
C GLU A 359 9.06 31.84 9.88
N GLN A 360 8.65 30.57 9.91
CA GLN A 360 9.05 29.64 10.97
C GLN A 360 10.56 29.43 11.03
N THR A 361 11.22 29.40 9.87
CA THR A 361 12.68 29.27 9.77
C THR A 361 13.39 30.49 10.36
N LYS A 362 12.86 31.70 10.14
CA LYS A 362 13.39 32.92 10.77
C LYS A 362 13.23 32.88 12.29
N LYS A 363 12.07 32.46 12.79
CA LYS A 363 11.82 32.30 14.24
C LYS A 363 12.80 31.32 14.87
N ILE A 364 13.13 30.22 14.19
CA ILE A 364 14.18 29.29 14.66
C ILE A 364 15.51 30.03 14.81
N ALA A 365 15.93 30.79 13.80
CA ALA A 365 17.18 31.55 13.85
C ALA A 365 17.17 32.65 14.94
N GLU A 366 16.00 33.24 15.24
CA GLU A 366 15.84 34.15 16.38
C GLU A 366 15.96 33.43 17.71
N PHE A 367 15.31 32.27 17.87
CA PHE A 367 15.46 31.44 19.05
C PHE A 367 16.89 30.97 19.25
N GLU A 368 17.63 30.66 18.18
CA GLU A 368 19.05 30.25 18.27
C GLU A 368 19.92 31.32 18.92
N LYS A 369 19.59 32.61 18.72
CA LYS A 369 20.29 33.73 19.36
C LYS A 369 20.01 33.85 20.86
N ILE A 370 18.86 33.35 21.32
CA ILE A 370 18.40 33.46 22.70
C ILE A 370 18.73 32.20 23.49
N SER A 371 18.38 31.03 22.95
CA SER A 371 18.51 29.74 23.60
C SER A 371 18.54 28.60 22.57
N ALA A 372 19.66 27.88 22.54
CA ALA A 372 19.81 26.69 21.70
C ALA A 372 18.76 25.61 22.01
N SER A 373 18.35 25.46 23.28
CA SER A 373 17.31 24.50 23.68
C SER A 373 15.93 24.91 23.21
N ALA A 374 15.58 26.21 23.27
CA ALA A 374 14.32 26.72 22.73
C ALA A 374 14.25 26.57 21.21
N ALA A 375 15.35 26.87 20.51
CA ALA A 375 15.44 26.65 19.07
C ALA A 375 15.29 25.17 18.70
N GLN A 376 15.90 24.27 19.49
CA GLN A 376 15.79 22.84 19.28
C GLN A 376 14.37 22.33 19.52
N GLN A 377 13.71 22.77 20.60
CA GLN A 377 12.31 22.46 20.89
C GLN A 377 11.41 22.92 19.73
N TYR A 378 11.62 24.14 19.23
CA TYR A 378 10.85 24.66 18.10
C TYR A 378 11.07 23.86 16.81
N ARG A 379 12.31 23.45 16.53
CA ARG A 379 12.63 22.56 15.40
C ARG A 379 11.93 21.21 15.53
N ASP A 380 11.94 20.62 16.72
CA ASP A 380 11.29 19.35 16.97
C ASP A 380 9.74 19.48 16.87
N TRP A 381 9.17 20.63 17.27
CA TRP A 381 7.74 20.94 17.07
C TRP A 381 7.39 21.05 15.58
N MET A 382 8.17 21.80 14.80
CA MET A 382 7.99 21.92 13.35
C MET A 382 8.09 20.56 12.66
N ASP A 383 9.00 19.69 13.11
CA ASP A 383 9.19 18.37 12.55
C ASP A 383 7.94 17.50 12.72
N ILE A 384 7.38 17.42 13.93
CA ILE A 384 6.14 16.66 14.14
C ILE A 384 4.94 17.31 13.42
N ARG A 385 4.88 18.65 13.37
CA ARG A 385 3.81 19.44 12.74
C ARG A 385 3.75 19.25 11.22
N ASP A 386 4.90 19.18 10.56
CA ASP A 386 4.98 19.17 9.09
C ASP A 386 5.25 17.77 8.53
N ASN A 387 5.90 16.87 9.29
CA ASN A 387 6.25 15.52 8.86
C ASN A 387 5.48 14.46 9.66
N ILE A 388 4.25 14.12 9.24
CA ILE A 388 3.53 12.98 9.85
C ILE A 388 4.37 11.72 9.67
N MET A 389 4.62 11.00 10.75
CA MET A 389 5.20 9.66 10.63
C MET A 389 4.24 8.75 9.86
N PRO A 390 4.68 8.03 8.82
CA PRO A 390 3.80 7.18 8.01
C PRO A 390 2.85 6.29 8.82
N GLY A 391 3.31 5.69 9.93
CA GLY A 391 2.46 4.89 10.82
C GLY A 391 1.36 5.65 11.57
N MET A 392 1.48 6.97 11.74
CA MET A 392 0.45 7.79 12.39
C MET A 392 -0.82 7.93 11.54
N ILE A 393 -0.70 7.93 10.21
CA ILE A 393 -1.87 7.95 9.32
C ILE A 393 -2.68 6.66 9.48
N GLU A 394 -2.02 5.51 9.57
CA GLU A 394 -2.68 4.22 9.83
C GLU A 394 -3.34 4.21 11.22
N CYS A 395 -2.64 4.70 12.25
CA CYS A 395 -3.21 4.87 13.59
C CYS A 395 -4.50 5.71 13.58
N PHE A 396 -4.50 6.83 12.88
CA PHE A 396 -5.67 7.69 12.77
C PHE A 396 -6.78 7.08 11.90
N ALA A 397 -6.44 6.33 10.86
CA ALA A 397 -7.40 5.58 10.07
C ALA A 397 -8.11 4.49 10.92
N HIS A 398 -7.37 3.82 11.82
CA HIS A 398 -7.93 2.90 12.81
C HIS A 398 -8.82 3.61 13.82
N ALA A 399 -8.36 4.72 14.41
CA ALA A 399 -9.12 5.51 15.38
C ALA A 399 -10.47 5.98 14.80
N LEU A 400 -10.43 6.51 13.58
CA LEU A 400 -11.60 6.95 12.83
C LEU A 400 -12.43 5.78 12.29
N GLY A 401 -11.96 4.53 12.41
CA GLY A 401 -12.66 3.35 11.91
C GLY A 401 -12.98 3.44 10.42
N LEU A 402 -12.10 4.05 9.62
CA LEU A 402 -12.38 4.36 8.20
C LEU A 402 -12.66 3.12 7.37
N ALA A 403 -12.03 1.98 7.71
CA ALA A 403 -12.27 0.71 7.03
C ALA A 403 -13.73 0.23 7.15
N ARG A 404 -14.44 0.67 8.19
CA ARG A 404 -15.88 0.41 8.39
C ARG A 404 -16.74 1.52 7.80
N ASP A 405 -16.35 2.78 8.01
CA ASP A 405 -17.06 3.94 7.48
C ASP A 405 -16.11 5.05 7.03
N GLU A 406 -15.89 5.13 5.72
CA GLU A 406 -15.03 6.14 5.08
C GLU A 406 -15.57 7.57 5.25
N SER A 407 -16.88 7.74 5.47
CA SER A 407 -17.50 9.06 5.62
C SER A 407 -16.96 9.81 6.85
N ARG A 408 -16.48 9.05 7.85
CA ARG A 408 -15.86 9.60 9.06
C ARG A 408 -14.62 10.44 8.77
N GLY A 409 -13.93 10.20 7.65
CA GLY A 409 -12.82 11.05 7.21
C GLY A 409 -13.24 12.51 6.95
N ARG A 410 -14.52 12.74 6.61
CA ARG A 410 -15.08 14.07 6.35
C ARG A 410 -15.91 14.64 7.50
N THR A 411 -16.42 13.80 8.39
CA THR A 411 -17.33 14.21 9.47
C THR A 411 -16.72 14.19 10.87
N HIS A 412 -15.56 13.57 11.04
CA HIS A 412 -14.88 13.45 12.32
C HIS A 412 -13.50 14.11 12.30
N ILE A 413 -12.92 14.30 13.48
CA ILE A 413 -11.59 14.85 13.70
C ILE A 413 -10.90 14.10 14.85
N VAL A 414 -9.59 13.87 14.69
CA VAL A 414 -8.71 13.36 15.76
C VAL A 414 -8.15 14.54 16.55
N LEU A 415 -8.34 14.56 17.86
CA LEU A 415 -7.69 15.51 18.76
C LEU A 415 -6.51 14.84 19.44
N GLN A 416 -5.32 15.41 19.27
CA GLN A 416 -4.05 14.85 19.75
C GLN A 416 -3.34 15.86 20.63
N GLU A 417 -3.19 15.52 21.92
CA GLU A 417 -2.40 16.29 22.85
C GLU A 417 -1.00 15.69 22.99
N VAL A 418 0.01 16.55 22.94
CA VAL A 418 1.41 16.17 23.05
C VAL A 418 2.14 16.97 24.13
N GLU A 419 3.24 16.41 24.63
CA GLU A 419 4.15 17.04 25.58
C GLU A 419 5.59 16.96 25.08
N TYR A 420 6.37 18.01 25.32
CA TYR A 420 7.79 18.02 24.98
C TYR A 420 8.65 17.29 26.02
N VAL A 421 9.32 16.22 25.60
CA VAL A 421 10.18 15.34 26.41
C VAL A 421 11.60 15.32 25.82
N PRO A 422 12.45 16.31 26.12
CA PRO A 422 13.77 16.47 25.49
C PRO A 422 14.76 15.34 25.81
N SER A 423 14.51 14.57 26.88
CA SER A 423 15.35 13.42 27.28
C SER A 423 15.25 12.22 26.33
N MET A 424 14.24 12.18 25.46
CA MET A 424 14.07 11.09 24.50
C MET A 424 15.20 11.11 23.46
N LYS A 425 15.84 9.94 23.27
CA LYS A 425 16.90 9.75 22.28
C LYS A 425 16.37 9.91 20.86
N SER A 426 15.21 9.31 20.60
CA SER A 426 14.48 9.45 19.34
C SER A 426 13.90 10.85 19.24
N ARG A 427 14.23 11.57 18.16
CA ARG A 427 13.64 12.90 17.89
C ARG A 427 12.13 12.84 17.67
N LEU A 428 11.60 11.68 17.26
CA LEU A 428 10.17 11.49 17.05
C LEU A 428 9.36 11.50 18.34
N ASP A 429 9.95 11.00 19.42
CA ASP A 429 9.27 10.87 20.71
C ASP A 429 9.55 12.07 21.63
N ARG A 430 10.34 13.04 21.16
CA ARG A 430 10.52 14.30 21.89
C ARG A 430 9.24 15.10 21.98
N PHE A 431 8.29 14.91 21.08
CA PHE A 431 6.90 15.32 21.30
C PHE A 431 6.05 14.08 21.42
N ARG A 432 5.79 13.69 22.66
CA ARG A 432 5.09 12.47 22.96
C ARG A 432 3.59 12.72 23.01
N THR A 433 2.80 11.84 22.41
CA THR A 433 1.34 11.91 22.55
C THR A 433 0.95 11.42 23.93
N THR A 434 0.29 12.29 24.69
CA THR A 434 -0.20 11.99 26.05
C THR A 434 -1.67 11.62 26.03
N ARG A 435 -2.47 12.30 25.20
CA ARG A 435 -3.91 12.06 25.05
C ARG A 435 -4.34 12.09 23.60
N VAL A 436 -5.27 11.20 23.23
CA VAL A 436 -5.85 11.18 21.89
C VAL A 436 -7.32 10.76 21.94
N GLY A 437 -8.17 11.35 21.10
CA GLY A 437 -9.57 10.98 20.98
C GLY A 437 -10.17 11.35 19.62
N VAL A 438 -11.30 10.73 19.29
CA VAL A 438 -12.01 10.93 18.03
C VAL A 438 -13.36 11.57 18.31
N PHE A 439 -13.70 12.61 17.57
CA PHE A 439 -14.96 13.33 17.80
C PHE A 439 -15.63 13.65 16.48
N LYS A 440 -16.96 13.65 16.48
CA LYS A 440 -17.70 14.30 15.40
C LYS A 440 -17.34 15.78 15.40
N GLN A 441 -17.19 16.32 14.21
CA GLN A 441 -16.82 17.71 14.00
C GLN A 441 -17.83 18.67 14.66
N GLU A 442 -19.13 18.39 14.54
CA GLU A 442 -20.21 19.18 15.16
C GLU A 442 -20.08 19.32 16.68
N ASP A 443 -19.57 18.28 17.34
CA ASP A 443 -19.39 18.22 18.79
C ASP A 443 -18.10 18.90 19.27
N ALA A 444 -17.12 19.06 18.38
CA ALA A 444 -15.76 19.49 18.72
C ALA A 444 -15.47 20.97 18.40
N TRP A 445 -16.35 21.68 17.69
CA TRP A 445 -16.09 23.05 17.22
C TRP A 445 -15.70 24.06 18.29
N LYS A 446 -16.31 23.98 19.48
CA LYS A 446 -15.98 24.88 20.59
C LYS A 446 -14.55 24.65 21.08
N ASP A 447 -14.15 23.39 21.26
CA ASP A 447 -12.81 23.01 21.68
C ASP A 447 -11.78 23.32 20.61
N VAL A 448 -12.05 22.97 19.34
CA VAL A 448 -11.18 23.25 18.20
C VAL A 448 -10.93 24.75 18.06
N GLY A 449 -11.99 25.58 18.09
CA GLY A 449 -11.86 27.03 18.06
C GLY A 449 -11.07 27.58 19.24
N SER A 450 -11.33 27.09 20.45
CA SER A 450 -10.58 27.51 21.65
C SER A 450 -9.10 27.12 21.62
N ILE A 451 -8.77 25.93 21.12
CA ILE A 451 -7.39 25.42 21.03
C ILE A 451 -6.61 26.23 19.99
N LEU A 452 -7.23 26.49 18.84
CA LEU A 452 -6.64 27.27 17.75
C LEU A 452 -6.66 28.79 17.99
N ARG A 453 -7.43 29.26 18.99
CA ARG A 453 -7.69 30.68 19.28
C ARG A 453 -8.33 31.41 18.10
N LEU A 454 -9.34 30.78 17.52
CA LEU A 454 -10.10 31.31 16.41
C LEU A 454 -11.43 31.90 16.89
N ASP A 455 -11.96 32.84 16.11
CA ASP A 455 -13.28 33.39 16.36
C ASP A 455 -14.38 32.34 16.10
N PRO A 456 -15.56 32.50 16.73
CA PRO A 456 -16.67 31.56 16.53
C PRO A 456 -17.01 31.35 15.04
N GLY A 457 -16.95 30.10 14.60
CA GLY A 457 -17.26 29.70 13.22
C GLY A 457 -16.06 29.65 12.27
N GLU A 458 -14.94 30.29 12.58
CA GLU A 458 -13.74 30.26 11.72
C GLU A 458 -13.16 28.86 11.58
N ALA A 459 -13.13 28.06 12.66
CA ALA A 459 -12.68 26.67 12.59
C ALA A 459 -13.47 25.84 11.56
N LYS A 460 -14.80 26.07 11.49
CA LYS A 460 -15.69 25.40 10.53
C LYS A 460 -15.42 25.85 9.10
N MET A 461 -15.16 27.15 8.89
CA MET A 461 -14.75 27.67 7.58
C MET A 461 -13.42 27.08 7.16
N HIS A 462 -12.45 27.02 8.07
CA HIS A 462 -11.11 26.53 7.76
C HIS A 462 -11.10 25.06 7.30
N ILE A 463 -11.88 24.19 7.97
CA ILE A 463 -12.03 22.79 7.55
C ILE A 463 -12.78 22.67 6.22
N ARG A 464 -13.78 23.51 5.98
CA ARG A 464 -14.48 23.57 4.70
C ARG A 464 -13.53 23.92 3.56
N ASP A 465 -12.73 24.98 3.72
CA ASP A 465 -11.75 25.39 2.71
C ASP A 465 -10.73 24.28 2.43
N MET A 466 -10.30 23.55 3.47
CA MET A 466 -9.42 22.38 3.31
C MET A 466 -10.09 21.26 2.51
N LEU A 467 -11.36 20.96 2.75
CA LEU A 467 -12.13 19.97 1.99
C LEU A 467 -12.36 20.42 0.55
N GLU A 468 -12.69 21.68 0.32
CA GLU A 468 -12.85 22.22 -1.04
C GLU A 468 -11.53 22.12 -1.82
N ALA A 469 -10.41 22.48 -1.19
CA ALA A 469 -9.08 22.31 -1.78
C ALA A 469 -8.74 20.83 -2.01
N PHE A 470 -9.14 19.92 -1.11
CA PHE A 470 -8.98 18.48 -1.27
C PHE A 470 -9.70 17.96 -2.51
N ASP A 471 -10.94 18.41 -2.71
CA ASP A 471 -11.85 17.95 -3.77
C ASP A 471 -11.47 18.56 -5.15
N GLN A 472 -10.90 19.77 -5.18
CA GLN A 472 -10.48 20.47 -6.40
C GLN A 472 -9.09 20.08 -6.91
N ARG A 473 -8.45 19.04 -6.34
CA ARG A 473 -7.11 18.62 -6.77
C ARG A 473 -7.10 18.15 -8.22
N PRO A 474 -6.08 18.51 -9.02
CA PRO A 474 -6.01 18.13 -10.43
C PRO A 474 -6.12 16.61 -10.61
N MET A 475 -6.85 16.17 -11.63
CA MET A 475 -7.08 14.76 -11.97
C MET A 475 -5.78 13.96 -12.23
N GLN A 476 -4.65 14.63 -12.48
CA GLN A 476 -3.31 14.02 -12.55
C GLN A 476 -2.72 13.62 -11.19
N GLU A 477 -3.24 14.14 -10.07
CA GLU A 477 -2.95 13.68 -8.70
C GLU A 477 -3.82 12.47 -8.29
N GLN A 478 -4.86 12.15 -9.06
CA GLN A 478 -5.55 10.85 -8.99
C GLN A 478 -4.71 9.80 -9.72
N ILE A 479 -3.51 9.54 -9.21
CA ILE A 479 -2.70 8.51 -9.80
C ILE A 479 -3.40 7.16 -9.57
N GLY A 480 -4.00 6.63 -10.65
CA GLY A 480 -4.62 5.33 -10.70
C GLY A 480 -6.00 5.21 -10.07
N SER A 481 -7.00 6.05 -10.41
CA SER A 481 -8.42 5.81 -10.04
C SER A 481 -8.74 5.55 -8.55
N GLN A 482 -7.80 5.86 -7.64
CA GLN A 482 -7.93 5.52 -6.23
C GLN A 482 -8.72 6.62 -5.51
N THR A 483 -9.82 6.22 -4.87
CA THR A 483 -10.56 7.09 -3.96
C THR A 483 -9.69 7.42 -2.75
N LEU A 484 -9.37 8.70 -2.56
CA LEU A 484 -8.65 9.22 -1.41
C LEU A 484 -9.64 9.67 -0.33
N ILE A 485 -9.33 9.37 0.93
CA ILE A 485 -10.14 9.69 2.10
C ILE A 485 -9.34 10.70 2.96
N PRO A 486 -9.89 11.88 3.31
CA PRO A 486 -9.22 12.84 4.16
C PRO A 486 -9.17 12.35 5.63
N ILE A 487 -8.14 12.79 6.36
CA ILE A 487 -7.98 12.53 7.80
C ILE A 487 -7.65 13.85 8.48
N PHE A 488 -8.56 14.35 9.31
CA PHE A 488 -8.32 15.56 10.10
C PHE A 488 -7.70 15.24 11.46
N ASN A 489 -6.63 15.96 11.79
CA ASN A 489 -5.95 15.85 13.08
C ASN A 489 -5.60 17.27 13.60
N LEU A 490 -6.03 17.58 14.82
CA LEU A 490 -5.59 18.77 15.56
C LEU A 490 -4.56 18.35 16.59
N VAL A 491 -3.31 18.78 16.39
CA VAL A 491 -2.21 18.55 17.33
C VAL A 491 -1.94 19.81 18.16
N PHE A 492 -1.83 19.66 19.48
CA PHE A 492 -1.60 20.77 20.41
C PHE A 492 -0.91 20.30 21.69
N SER A 493 -0.39 21.25 22.47
CA SER A 493 0.11 21.00 23.83
C SER A 493 -0.68 21.83 24.85
N ALA A 494 -0.85 21.29 26.05
CA ALA A 494 -1.39 22.05 27.18
C ALA A 494 -0.41 23.15 27.63
N LYS A 495 0.90 22.93 27.47
CA LYS A 495 1.96 23.90 27.77
C LYS A 495 2.16 24.78 26.55
N ARG A 496 1.86 26.08 26.68
CA ARG A 496 2.02 27.05 25.57
C ARG A 496 3.45 27.18 25.05
N SER A 497 4.43 26.88 25.90
CA SER A 497 5.85 26.86 25.52
C SER A 497 6.21 25.77 24.53
N ASP A 498 5.40 24.71 24.45
CA ASP A 498 5.75 23.50 23.72
C ASP A 498 5.46 23.61 22.23
N GLY A 499 4.50 24.45 21.84
CA GLY A 499 4.18 24.67 20.44
C GLY A 499 2.81 25.33 20.23
N GLN A 500 2.65 25.94 19.07
CA GLN A 500 1.35 26.48 18.63
C GLN A 500 0.48 25.35 18.09
N ALA A 501 -0.77 25.25 18.54
CA ALA A 501 -1.74 24.30 18.02
C ALA A 501 -1.85 24.36 16.49
N TYR A 502 -1.97 23.20 15.85
CA TYR A 502 -1.96 23.09 14.41
C TYR A 502 -3.01 22.08 13.91
N LEU A 503 -3.89 22.54 13.03
CA LEU A 503 -4.86 21.70 12.35
C LEU A 503 -4.28 21.19 11.04
N ARG A 504 -4.28 19.87 10.88
CA ARG A 504 -3.73 19.16 9.73
C ARG A 504 -4.81 18.36 9.02
N MET A 505 -4.64 18.23 7.70
CA MET A 505 -5.37 17.27 6.87
C MET A 505 -4.37 16.31 6.21
N GLY A 506 -4.39 15.05 6.65
CA GLY A 506 -3.76 13.93 5.97
C GLY A 506 -4.71 13.26 4.98
N MET A 507 -4.26 12.18 4.33
CA MET A 507 -5.08 11.38 3.44
C MET A 507 -4.63 9.91 3.43
N ILE A 508 -5.56 9.01 3.17
CA ILE A 508 -5.31 7.58 2.93
C ILE A 508 -6.08 7.14 1.69
N SER A 509 -5.49 6.31 0.84
CA SER A 509 -6.22 5.71 -0.27
C SER A 509 -7.10 4.56 0.21
N ARG A 510 -8.23 4.30 -0.47
CA ARG A 510 -9.05 3.11 -0.22
C ARG A 510 -8.24 1.82 -0.33
N LYS A 511 -7.29 1.76 -1.26
CA LYS A 511 -6.39 0.60 -1.42
C LYS A 511 -5.55 0.37 -0.17
N GLU A 512 -4.88 1.41 0.33
CA GLU A 512 -4.11 1.33 1.58
C GLU A 512 -5.01 0.93 2.75
N LEU A 513 -6.22 1.47 2.82
CA LEU A 513 -7.17 1.18 3.88
C LEU A 513 -7.62 -0.29 3.90
N VAL A 514 -7.88 -0.90 2.74
CA VAL A 514 -8.24 -2.33 2.61
C VAL A 514 -7.05 -3.23 2.91
N LEU A 515 -5.85 -2.82 2.50
CA LEU A 515 -4.60 -3.54 2.73
C LEU A 515 -3.99 -3.24 4.12
N MET A 516 -4.62 -2.41 4.93
CA MET A 516 -4.18 -2.13 6.29
C MET A 516 -4.54 -3.32 7.18
N GLN A 517 -3.59 -3.82 7.97
CA GLN A 517 -3.87 -4.84 8.98
C GLN A 517 -4.76 -4.26 10.06
N ARG A 518 -5.81 -4.97 10.47
CA ARG A 518 -6.70 -4.49 11.53
C ARG A 518 -5.97 -4.49 12.87
N ARG A 519 -5.75 -3.31 13.45
CA ARG A 519 -5.19 -3.14 14.79
C ARG A 519 -6.25 -2.57 15.73
N THR A 520 -6.53 -3.29 16.82
CA THR A 520 -7.49 -2.85 17.85
C THR A 520 -6.80 -2.01 18.92
N ASP A 521 -5.48 -2.15 19.09
CA ASP A 521 -4.64 -1.46 20.06
C ASP A 521 -3.72 -0.40 19.41
N TRP A 522 -4.18 0.23 18.33
CA TRP A 522 -3.47 1.26 17.55
C TRP A 522 -2.80 2.36 18.39
N ARG A 523 -3.30 2.65 19.60
CA ARG A 523 -2.69 3.59 20.54
C ARG A 523 -1.25 3.23 20.94
N ARG A 524 -0.91 1.94 20.97
CA ARG A 524 0.45 1.47 21.27
C ARG A 524 1.46 1.87 20.20
N ASP A 525 1.00 2.11 18.98
CA ASP A 525 1.86 2.44 17.85
C ASP A 525 2.07 3.96 17.66
N ILE A 526 1.36 4.79 18.42
CA ILE A 526 1.44 6.26 18.30
C ILE A 526 2.78 6.79 18.82
N ASN A 527 3.23 6.27 19.96
CA ASN A 527 4.52 6.61 20.55
C ASN A 527 5.48 5.47 20.22
N VAL A 528 6.66 5.76 19.66
CA VAL A 528 7.64 4.71 19.32
C VAL A 528 8.22 4.09 20.60
N GLU A 529 8.40 4.92 21.63
CA GLU A 529 8.86 4.51 22.96
C GLU A 529 7.90 5.04 24.05
N GLY A 530 7.63 4.20 25.05
CA GLY A 530 6.85 4.54 26.25
C GLY A 530 5.37 4.12 26.21
N GLU A 531 4.64 4.46 27.27
CA GLU A 531 3.21 4.16 27.41
C GLU A 531 2.34 4.74 26.28
N PRO A 532 1.27 4.01 25.89
CA PRO A 532 0.26 4.51 24.95
C PRO A 532 -0.46 5.74 25.53
N PRO A 533 -0.94 6.66 24.68
CA PRO A 533 -1.71 7.81 25.15
C PRO A 533 -3.05 7.38 25.74
N THR A 534 -3.54 8.15 26.70
CA THR A 534 -4.87 7.95 27.28
C THR A 534 -5.94 8.61 26.40
N GLN A 535 -7.22 8.41 26.72
CA GLN A 535 -8.31 9.09 26.01
C GLN A 535 -8.30 10.59 26.25
N PHE A 536 -8.54 11.35 25.18
CA PHE A 536 -8.84 12.78 25.27
C PHE A 536 -10.31 13.00 25.61
N LYS A 537 -10.64 14.07 26.35
CA LYS A 537 -12.02 14.44 26.68
C LYS A 537 -12.26 15.90 26.30
N LEU A 538 -13.33 16.17 25.54
CA LEU A 538 -13.77 17.53 25.21
C LEU A 538 -14.15 18.30 26.49
N ARG A 539 -14.00 19.63 26.45
CA ARG A 539 -14.40 20.49 27.57
C ARG A 539 -15.91 20.37 27.80
N GLY A 540 -16.28 20.10 29.05
CA GLY A 540 -17.66 19.86 29.46
C GLY A 540 -18.06 18.39 29.51
N GLY A 541 -17.26 17.46 28.98
CA GLY A 541 -17.38 16.02 29.24
C GLY A 541 -18.67 15.32 28.78
N LYS A 542 -19.58 16.03 28.09
CA LYS A 542 -20.89 15.50 27.68
C LYS A 542 -20.82 14.61 26.45
N ASN A 543 -19.89 14.89 25.54
CA ASN A 543 -19.76 14.15 24.28
C ASN A 543 -18.65 13.08 24.45
N PRO A 544 -19.00 11.78 24.37
CA PRO A 544 -18.02 10.71 24.51
C PRO A 544 -17.07 10.67 23.32
N ASP A 545 -15.91 10.04 23.53
CA ASP A 545 -15.02 9.66 22.44
C ASP A 545 -15.81 8.78 21.45
N ALA A 546 -15.88 9.21 20.20
CA ALA A 546 -16.58 8.52 19.13
C ALA A 546 -15.76 7.36 18.55
N GLU A 547 -14.61 7.03 19.15
CA GLU A 547 -13.89 5.81 18.85
C GLU A 547 -14.82 4.59 19.00
N PHE A 548 -15.02 3.86 17.91
CA PHE A 548 -15.93 2.71 17.80
C PHE A 548 -17.45 2.98 17.89
N ILE A 549 -17.88 4.25 17.86
CA ILE A 549 -19.29 4.63 17.72
C ILE A 549 -19.54 4.93 16.24
N PHE A 550 -20.37 4.11 15.59
CA PHE A 550 -20.61 4.12 14.14
C PHE A 550 -22.08 4.36 13.80
#